data_AF-M3HKT2-F1
#
_entry.id   AF-M3HKT2-F1
#
_cell.length_a   1.000
_cell.length_b   1.000
_cell.length_c   1.000
_cell.angle_alpha   90.00
_cell.angle_beta   90.00
_cell.angle_gamma   90.00
#
_symmetry.space_group_name_H-M   'P 1'
#
loop_
_entity.id
_entity.type
_entity.pdbx_description
1 polymer ?
#
loop_
_entity_poly.entity_id
_entity_poly.type
_entity_poly.pdbx_seq_one_letter_code
_entity_poly.pdbx_strand_id
1 'polypeptide(L)'
;MNNLHFENEILHETFNDYYSRVRVQEENLKAMDQKIQEIAKSEAFRERVGILRCFRGVDYLTAMFLLSEVNDFRRFKTDRFFYELFRTCSWRIFQRFEKKTNRDYKNGKSET
;
A
#
# COMPACT_ATOMS: atom_id res chain seq x y z
N MET A 1 -24.44 13.79 13.85
CA MET A 1 -24.53 15.24 13.57
C MET A 1 -25.95 15.59 13.16
N ASN A 2 -26.97 15.18 13.92
CA ASN A 2 -28.38 15.31 13.49
C ASN A 2 -29.09 16.52 14.15
N ASN A 3 -28.33 17.40 14.81
CA ASN A 3 -28.85 18.56 15.55
C ASN A 3 -28.49 19.90 14.90
N LEU A 4 -28.07 19.91 13.63
CA LEU A 4 -27.91 21.15 12.87
C LEU A 4 -29.25 21.57 12.30
N HIS A 5 -29.87 22.58 12.91
CA HIS A 5 -31.13 23.14 12.45
C HIS A 5 -30.84 24.37 11.58
N PHE A 6 -31.32 24.35 10.34
CA PHE A 6 -31.20 25.47 9.41
C PHE A 6 -32.58 26.12 9.28
N GLU A 7 -32.66 27.43 9.49
CA GLU A 7 -33.91 28.18 9.32
C GLU A 7 -34.28 28.36 7.83
N ASN A 8 -33.28 28.28 6.94
CA ASN A 8 -33.45 28.41 5.50
C ASN A 8 -33.37 27.04 4.80
N GLU A 9 -34.43 26.67 4.09
CA GLU A 9 -34.59 25.38 3.42
C GLU A 9 -33.54 25.13 2.33
N ILE A 10 -33.20 26.17 1.54
CA ILE A 10 -32.19 26.07 0.46
C ILE A 10 -30.81 25.77 1.05
N LEU A 11 -30.48 26.39 2.19
CA LEU A 11 -29.22 26.10 2.89
C LEU A 11 -29.20 24.68 3.46
N HIS A 12 -30.34 24.19 3.95
CA HIS A 12 -30.44 22.81 4.44
C HIS A 12 -30.23 21.79 3.31
N GLU A 13 -30.87 21.99 2.16
CA GLU A 13 -30.72 21.12 0.99
C GLU A 13 -29.27 21.14 0.46
N THR A 14 -28.68 22.33 0.34
CA THR A 14 -27.29 22.51 -0.08
C THR A 14 -26.32 21.81 0.88
N PHE A 15 -26.54 21.93 2.18
CA PHE A 15 -25.76 21.22 3.19
C PHE A 15 -25.88 19.71 3.05
N ASN A 16 -27.10 19.20 2.88
CA ASN A 16 -27.34 17.77 2.72
C ASN A 16 -26.69 17.20 1.45
N ASP A 17 -26.72 17.93 0.32
CA ASP A 17 -26.02 17.54 -0.90
C ASP A 17 -24.51 17.42 -0.65
N TYR A 18 -23.86 18.47 -0.12
CA TYR A 18 -22.43 18.42 0.17
C TYR A 18 -22.06 17.33 1.18
N TYR A 19 -22.85 17.20 2.24
CA TYR A 19 -22.62 16.20 3.27
C TYR A 19 -22.73 14.78 2.70
N SER A 20 -23.73 14.52 1.84
CA SER A 20 -23.87 13.22 1.18
C SER A 20 -22.65 12.89 0.32
N ARG A 21 -22.11 13.87 -0.41
CA ARG A 21 -20.91 13.69 -1.25
C ARG A 21 -19.68 13.35 -0.42
N VAL A 22 -19.47 14.02 0.72
CA VAL A 22 -18.38 13.72 1.64
C VAL A 22 -18.52 12.28 2.16
N ARG A 23 -19.73 11.84 2.52
CA ARG A 23 -19.96 10.47 2.99
C ARG A 23 -19.65 9.43 1.94
N VAL A 24 -20.09 9.65 0.70
CA VAL A 24 -19.75 8.77 -0.43
C VAL A 24 -18.22 8.69 -0.62
N GLN A 25 -17.52 9.82 -0.52
CA GLN A 25 -16.05 9.84 -0.64
C GLN A 25 -15.35 9.10 0.51
N GLU A 26 -15.83 9.23 1.74
CA GLU A 26 -15.31 8.47 2.88
C GLU A 26 -15.48 6.95 2.71
N GLU A 27 -16.64 6.52 2.18
CA GLU A 27 -16.88 5.11 1.88
C GLU A 27 -15.97 4.60 0.76
N ASN A 28 -15.79 5.40 -0.29
CA ASN A 28 -14.87 5.09 -1.38
C ASN A 28 -13.42 4.96 -0.89
N LEU A 29 -12.98 5.84 0.02
CA LEU A 29 -11.65 5.74 0.65
C LEU A 29 -11.49 4.43 1.41
N LYS A 30 -12.48 4.05 2.23
CA LYS A 30 -12.45 2.76 2.96
C LYS A 30 -12.39 1.57 2.01
N ALA A 31 -13.16 1.60 0.93
CA ALA A 31 -13.15 0.53 -0.07
C ALA A 31 -11.78 0.43 -0.79
N MET A 32 -11.14 1.57 -1.08
CA MET A 32 -9.79 1.59 -1.66
C MET A 32 -8.75 1.05 -0.68
N ASP A 33 -8.79 1.44 0.59
CA ASP A 33 -7.90 0.90 1.61
C ASP A 33 -8.02 -0.62 1.74
N GLN A 34 -9.24 -1.15 1.71
CA GLN A 34 -9.47 -2.60 1.73
C GLN A 34 -8.82 -3.29 0.52
N LYS A 35 -9.01 -2.76 -0.68
CA LYS A 35 -8.37 -3.29 -1.90
C LYS A 35 -6.85 -3.26 -1.81
N ILE A 36 -6.27 -2.19 -1.27
CA ILE A 36 -4.81 -2.10 -1.08
C ILE A 36 -4.34 -3.19 -0.12
N GLN A 37 -5.06 -3.43 0.98
CA GLN A 37 -4.73 -4.50 1.92
C GLN A 37 -4.84 -5.90 1.28
N GLU A 38 -5.86 -6.14 0.47
CA GLU A 38 -6.02 -7.40 -0.27
C GLU A 38 -4.85 -7.65 -1.21
N ILE A 39 -4.49 -6.66 -2.02
CA ILE A 39 -3.33 -6.73 -2.93
C ILE A 39 -2.05 -6.94 -2.13
N ALA A 40 -1.86 -6.23 -1.04
CA ALA A 40 -0.68 -6.34 -0.18
C ALA A 40 -0.54 -7.72 0.48
N LYS A 41 -1.65 -8.43 0.68
CA LYS A 41 -1.69 -9.80 1.23
C LYS A 41 -1.51 -10.88 0.16
N SER A 42 -1.57 -10.54 -1.13
CA SER A 42 -1.33 -11.47 -2.24
C SER A 42 0.10 -12.03 -2.21
N GLU A 43 0.30 -13.19 -2.83
CA GLU A 43 1.60 -13.88 -2.79
C GLU A 43 2.76 -13.01 -3.30
N ALA A 44 2.51 -12.18 -4.30
CA ALA A 44 3.51 -11.30 -4.90
C ALA A 44 4.09 -10.29 -3.89
N PHE A 45 3.28 -9.78 -2.96
CA PHE A 45 3.66 -8.68 -2.08
C PHE A 45 3.80 -9.08 -0.60
N ARG A 46 3.14 -10.17 -0.18
CA ARG A 46 3.00 -10.59 1.23
C ARG A 46 4.32 -10.57 2.01
N GLU A 47 5.39 -11.14 1.46
CA GLU A 47 6.69 -11.21 2.14
C GLU A 47 7.31 -9.82 2.30
N ARG A 48 7.41 -9.04 1.22
CA ARG A 48 7.99 -7.69 1.19
C ARG A 48 7.23 -6.72 2.10
N VAL A 49 5.90 -6.73 2.00
CA VAL A 49 5.02 -5.93 2.85
C VAL A 49 5.17 -6.34 4.31
N GLY A 50 5.25 -7.64 4.60
CA GLY A 50 5.43 -8.14 5.96
C GLY A 50 6.69 -7.59 6.62
N ILE A 51 7.79 -7.50 5.87
CA ILE A 51 9.06 -6.97 6.39
C ILE A 51 8.98 -5.45 6.61
N LEU A 52 8.42 -4.70 5.66
CA LEU A 52 8.25 -3.26 5.81
C LEU A 52 7.34 -2.90 7.00
N ARG A 53 6.31 -3.70 7.26
CA ARG A 53 5.42 -3.50 8.41
C ARG A 53 6.06 -3.86 9.76
N CYS A 54 7.28 -4.41 9.79
CA CYS A 54 8.04 -4.54 11.05
C CYS A 54 8.53 -3.19 11.59
N PHE A 55 8.60 -2.15 10.73
CA PHE A 55 8.93 -0.80 11.16
C PHE A 55 7.72 -0.13 11.82
N ARG A 56 7.93 0.46 13.00
CA ARG A 56 6.84 1.10 13.75
C ARG A 56 6.27 2.27 12.95
N GLY A 57 4.95 2.26 12.77
CA GLY A 57 4.23 3.28 11.99
C GLY A 57 4.09 2.97 10.50
N VAL A 58 4.60 1.84 10.02
CA VAL A 58 4.40 1.40 8.63
C VAL A 58 3.25 0.40 8.58
N ASP A 59 2.16 0.78 7.91
CA ASP A 59 1.04 -0.11 7.63
C ASP A 59 0.93 -0.46 6.14
N TYR A 60 -0.07 -1.25 5.74
CA TYR A 60 -0.25 -1.75 4.36
C TYR A 60 -0.17 -0.66 3.30
N LEU A 61 -0.84 0.49 3.50
CA LEU A 61 -0.80 1.60 2.55
C LEU A 61 0.63 2.15 2.38
N THR A 62 1.30 2.46 3.48
CA THR A 62 2.66 2.99 3.47
C THR A 62 3.66 1.98 2.91
N ALA A 63 3.52 0.71 3.26
CA ALA A 63 4.37 -0.37 2.73
C ALA A 63 4.17 -0.53 1.22
N MET A 64 2.91 -0.51 0.74
CA MET A 64 2.61 -0.58 -0.69
C MET A 64 3.07 0.67 -1.44
N PHE A 65 2.99 1.85 -0.83
CA PHE A 65 3.53 3.09 -1.38
C PHE A 65 5.05 3.04 -1.52
N LEU A 66 5.77 2.67 -0.46
CA LEU A 66 7.22 2.48 -0.52
C LEU A 66 7.60 1.43 -1.56
N LEU A 67 6.82 0.34 -1.64
CA LEU A 67 7.00 -0.62 -2.71
C LEU A 67 6.75 0.03 -4.05
N SER A 68 5.64 0.72 -4.35
CA SER A 68 5.40 1.30 -5.67
C SER A 68 6.44 2.35 -6.09
N GLU A 69 6.89 3.19 -5.17
CA GLU A 69 7.92 4.21 -5.42
C GLU A 69 9.29 3.59 -5.69
N VAL A 70 9.64 2.51 -4.98
CA VAL A 70 10.91 1.80 -5.17
C VAL A 70 10.82 0.74 -6.28
N ASN A 71 9.61 0.24 -6.60
CA ASN A 71 9.31 -0.86 -7.52
C ASN A 71 9.23 -0.42 -8.98
N ASP A 72 9.78 0.75 -9.33
CA ASP A 72 10.53 0.81 -10.58
C ASP A 72 11.93 0.16 -10.40
N PHE A 73 11.98 -1.08 -9.90
CA PHE A 73 13.22 -1.87 -9.85
C PHE A 73 13.77 -2.19 -11.25
N ARG A 74 13.00 -1.94 -12.31
CA ARG A 74 13.54 -1.92 -13.68
C ARG A 74 14.59 -0.83 -13.85
N ARG A 75 14.53 0.24 -13.04
CA ARG A 75 15.42 1.38 -13.11
C ARG A 75 16.65 1.26 -12.22
N PHE A 76 16.62 0.45 -11.15
CA PHE A 76 17.76 0.23 -10.27
C PHE A 76 18.17 -1.24 -10.25
N LYS A 77 19.01 -1.61 -11.23
CA LYS A 77 19.78 -2.85 -11.20
C LYS A 77 20.72 -2.79 -10.00
N THR A 78 20.33 -3.43 -8.90
CA THR A 78 21.24 -3.82 -7.82
C THR A 78 21.82 -2.65 -7.04
N ASP A 79 21.01 -1.91 -6.29
CA ASP A 79 21.57 -0.92 -5.35
C ASP A 79 21.41 -1.32 -3.88
N ARG A 80 22.58 -1.32 -3.22
CA ARG A 80 22.86 -1.62 -1.81
C ARG A 80 21.94 -0.93 -0.81
N PHE A 81 21.21 0.11 -1.23
CA PHE A 81 20.28 0.85 -0.39
C PHE A 81 19.15 -0.02 0.18
N PHE A 82 18.65 -0.99 -0.60
CA PHE A 82 17.63 -1.93 -0.12
C PHE A 82 18.20 -2.91 0.92
N TYR A 83 19.47 -3.29 0.76
CA TYR A 83 20.20 -4.21 1.64
C TYR A 83 20.52 -3.55 2.99
N GLU A 84 20.75 -2.24 2.97
CA GLU A 84 21.10 -1.46 4.15
C GLU A 84 19.87 -1.18 5.04
N LEU A 85 18.70 -0.90 4.45
CA LEU A 85 17.43 -0.82 5.17
C LEU A 85 17.00 -2.17 5.79
N PHE A 86 17.40 -3.28 5.15
CA PHE A 86 17.10 -4.65 5.60
C PHE A 86 18.08 -5.22 6.63
N ARG A 87 19.23 -4.56 6.86
CA ARG A 87 20.35 -5.14 7.62
C ARG A 87 20.04 -5.41 9.10
N THR A 88 18.98 -4.80 9.63
CA THR A 88 18.57 -4.90 11.04
C THR A 88 17.45 -5.92 11.31
N CYS A 89 16.83 -6.52 10.28
CA CYS A 89 15.78 -7.52 10.45
C CYS A 89 16.21 -8.89 9.90
N SER A 90 16.89 -9.69 10.75
CA SER A 90 17.22 -11.12 10.59
C SER A 90 17.80 -11.56 9.22
N TRP A 91 19.10 -11.84 9.20
CA TRP A 91 19.90 -12.31 8.05
C TRP A 91 19.28 -13.50 7.26
N ARG A 92 18.44 -14.32 7.89
CA ARG A 92 17.75 -15.46 7.24
C ARG A 92 16.65 -15.04 6.26
N ILE A 93 15.98 -13.92 6.52
CA ILE A 93 14.88 -13.42 5.67
C ILE A 93 15.46 -12.84 4.37
N PHE A 94 16.57 -12.11 4.50
CA PHE A 94 17.30 -11.52 3.39
C PHE A 94 17.82 -12.57 2.39
N GLN A 95 18.39 -13.69 2.86
CA GLN A 95 18.80 -14.80 1.97
C GLN A 95 17.64 -15.48 1.25
N ARG A 96 16.44 -15.52 1.86
CA ARG A 96 15.22 -16.08 1.27
C ARG A 96 14.71 -15.17 0.14
N PHE A 97 14.73 -13.85 0.37
CA PHE A 97 14.33 -12.85 -0.60
C PHE A 97 15.24 -12.85 -1.85
N GLU A 98 16.56 -12.85 -1.66
CA GLU A 98 17.53 -12.90 -2.77
C GLU A 98 17.35 -14.15 -3.65
N LYS A 99 17.08 -15.31 -3.04
CA LYS A 99 16.82 -16.54 -3.80
C LYS A 99 15.50 -16.53 -4.58
N LYS A 100 14.46 -15.85 -4.08
CA LYS A 100 13.14 -15.81 -4.73
C LYS A 100 13.09 -14.77 -5.85
N THR A 101 13.63 -13.56 -5.63
CA THR A 101 13.73 -12.54 -6.69
C THR A 101 14.57 -13.01 -7.86
N ASN A 102 15.66 -13.74 -7.60
CA ASN A 102 16.51 -14.31 -8.65
C ASN A 102 15.85 -15.53 -9.36
N ARG A 103 14.93 -16.23 -8.68
CA ARG A 103 14.11 -17.31 -9.28
C ARG A 103 13.02 -16.76 -10.18
N ASP A 104 12.29 -15.74 -9.73
CA ASP A 104 11.24 -15.08 -10.51
C ASP A 104 11.82 -14.35 -11.73
N TYR A 105 13.05 -13.80 -11.61
CA TYR A 105 13.82 -13.27 -12.74
C TYR A 105 14.21 -14.32 -13.79
N LYS A 106 14.54 -15.55 -13.37
CA LYS A 106 14.87 -16.65 -14.30
C LYS A 106 13.62 -17.19 -15.01
N ASN A 107 12.49 -17.26 -14.32
CA ASN A 107 11.24 -17.75 -14.88
C ASN A 107 10.56 -16.72 -15.82
N GLY A 108 10.76 -15.41 -15.60
CA GLY A 108 10.29 -14.37 -16.52
C GLY A 108 11.11 -14.19 -17.80
N LYS A 109 12.27 -14.87 -17.93
CA LYS A 109 13.10 -14.88 -19.15
C LYS A 109 12.86 -16.09 -20.06
N SER A 110 12.05 -17.06 -19.63
CA SER A 110 11.72 -18.25 -20.43
C SER A 110 10.43 -18.11 -21.25
N GLU A 111 9.70 -17.00 -21.14
CA GLU A 111 8.44 -16.75 -21.86
C GLU A 111 8.54 -15.62 -22.91
N THR A 112 9.75 -15.27 -23.36
CA THR A 112 9.99 -14.47 -24.57
C THR A 112 11.06 -15.09 -25.44
#